data_AF-J6IN12-F1
#
_entry.id   AF-J6IN12-F1
#
_cell.length_a   1.000
_cell.length_b   1.000
_cell.length_c   1.000
_cell.angle_alpha   90.00
_cell.angle_beta   90.00
_cell.angle_gamma   90.00
#
_symmetry.space_group_name_H-M   'P 1'
#
loop_
_entity.id
_entity.type
_entity.pdbx_description
1 polymer ?
#
loop_
_entity_poly.entity_id
_entity_poly.type
_entity_poly.pdbx_seq_one_letter_code
_entity_poly.pdbx_strand_id
1 'polypeptide(L)' 'MKLTFSNSTMDVIMQECRRTGTPVATLINRLVDAEAERIRTNMKNPIEGEHYDQQSSRK' A
#
# COMPACT_ATOMS: atom_id res chain seq x y z
N MET A 1 -1.69 -3.35 -16.68
CA MET A 1 -1.60 -4.45 -15.69
C MET A 1 -3.01 -4.72 -15.17
N LYS A 2 -3.41 -5.97 -14.92
CA LYS A 2 -4.75 -6.32 -14.40
C LYS A 2 -4.63 -6.72 -12.94
N LEU A 3 -5.46 -6.16 -12.07
CA LEU A 3 -5.55 -6.54 -10.65
C LEU A 3 -6.52 -7.71 -10.48
N THR A 4 -6.14 -8.66 -9.64
CA THR A 4 -6.95 -9.82 -9.28
C THR A 4 -7.10 -9.88 -7.77
N PHE A 5 -8.32 -10.12 -7.31
CA PHE A 5 -8.66 -10.23 -5.89
C PHE A 5 -9.18 -11.63 -5.60
N SER A 6 -9.02 -12.10 -4.37
CA SER A 6 -9.72 -13.29 -3.90
C SER A 6 -11.24 -13.00 -3.86
N ASN A 7 -12.04 -14.06 -3.91
CA ASN A 7 -13.50 -13.94 -3.85
C ASN A 7 -13.95 -13.23 -2.56
N SER A 8 -13.38 -13.59 -1.40
CA SER A 8 -13.72 -12.97 -0.12
C SER A 8 -13.38 -11.47 -0.07
N THR A 9 -12.25 -11.06 -0.65
CA THR A 9 -11.91 -9.63 -0.77
C THR A 9 -12.88 -8.92 -1.70
N MET A 10 -13.28 -9.55 -2.81
CA MET A 10 -14.23 -8.96 -3.74
C MET A 10 -15.62 -8.78 -3.12
N ASP A 11 -16.06 -9.70 -2.25
CA ASP A 11 -17.34 -9.59 -1.54
C ASP A 11 -17.39 -8.36 -0.64
N VAL A 12 -16.30 -8.09 0.09
CA VAL A 12 -16.18 -6.90 0.94
C VAL A 12 -16.20 -5.61 0.09
N ILE A 13 -15.43 -5.58 -1.01
CA ILE A 13 -15.41 -4.44 -1.94
C ILE A 13 -16.81 -4.19 -2.49
N MET A 14 -17.50 -5.24 -2.94
CA MET A 14 -18.84 -5.14 -3.50
C MET A 14 -19.87 -4.71 -2.46
N GLN A 15 -19.76 -5.17 -1.22
CA GLN A 15 -20.61 -4.72 -0.12
C GLN A 15 -20.46 -3.22 0.12
N GLU A 16 -19.23 -2.72 0.15
CA GLU A 16 -18.94 -1.30 0.35
C GLU A 16 -19.41 -0.44 -0.82
N CYS A 17 -19.22 -0.91 -2.06
CA CYS A 17 -19.76 -0.25 -3.25
C CYS A 17 -21.28 -0.16 -3.24
N ARG A 18 -21.98 -1.23 -2.83
CA ARG A 18 -23.44 -1.21 -2.67
C ARG A 18 -23.89 -0.24 -1.57
N ARG A 19 -23.17 -0.22 -0.44
CA ARG A 19 -23.49 0.65 0.71
C ARG A 19 -23.33 2.14 0.37
N THR A 20 -22.34 2.48 -0.43
CA THR A 20 -21.98 3.87 -0.75
C THR A 20 -22.50 4.36 -2.10
N GLY A 21 -23.02 3.47 -2.94
CA GLY A 21 -23.36 3.78 -4.34
C GLY A 21 -22.14 4.10 -5.21
N THR A 22 -20.92 3.79 -4.76
CA THR A 22 -19.69 4.09 -5.49
C THR A 22 -19.35 2.96 -6.47
N PRO A 23 -19.09 3.24 -7.76
CA PRO A 23 -18.62 2.21 -8.69
C PRO A 23 -17.32 1.56 -8.22
N VAL A 24 -17.20 0.25 -8.42
CA VAL A 24 -16.03 -0.54 -7.99
C VAL A 24 -14.70 0.04 -8.49
N ALA A 25 -14.65 0.43 -9.76
CA ALA A 25 -13.46 1.04 -10.35
C ALA A 25 -13.08 2.36 -9.65
N THR A 26 -14.06 3.18 -9.30
CA THR A 26 -13.85 4.44 -8.56
C THR A 26 -13.28 4.19 -7.16
N LEU A 27 -13.82 3.19 -6.45
CA LEU A 27 -13.32 2.82 -5.12
C LEU A 27 -11.88 2.31 -5.20
N ILE A 28 -11.58 1.41 -6.15
CA ILE A 28 -10.23 0.86 -6.34
C ILE A 28 -9.23 1.96 -6.67
N ASN A 29 -9.55 2.87 -7.60
CA ASN A 29 -8.65 3.98 -7.94
C ASN A 29 -8.33 4.85 -6.72
N ARG A 30 -9.34 5.19 -5.90
CA ARG A 30 -9.13 5.97 -4.68
C ARG A 30 -8.21 5.25 -3.68
N LEU A 31 -8.38 3.94 -3.50
CA LEU A 31 -7.54 3.15 -2.62
C LEU A 31 -6.09 3.08 -3.11
N VAL A 32 -5.91 2.89 -4.42
CA VAL A 32 -4.58 2.87 -5.06
C VAL A 32 -3.90 4.23 -4.92
N ASP A 33 -4.62 5.33 -5.15
CA ASP A 33 -4.08 6.69 -5.02
C ASP A 33 -3.66 6.99 -3.57
N ALA A 34 -4.50 6.59 -2.60
CA ALA A 34 -4.21 6.75 -1.17
C ALA A 34 -3.01 5.91 -0.71
N GLU A 35 -2.88 4.67 -1.21
CA GLU A 35 -1.72 3.82 -0.96
C GLU A 35 -0.45 4.42 -1.57
N ALA A 36 -0.53 4.88 -2.82
CA ALA A 36 0.60 5.50 -3.50
C ALA A 36 1.10 6.75 -2.77
N GLU A 37 0.18 7.57 -2.25
CA GLU A 37 0.56 8.73 -1.43
C GLU A 37 1.22 8.31 -0.12
N ARG A 38 0.67 7.31 0.59
CA ARG A 38 1.27 6.78 1.80
C ARG A 38 2.68 6.22 1.58
N ILE A 39 2.90 5.53 0.46
CA ILE A 39 4.23 5.03 0.12
C ILE A 39 5.18 6.21 -0.12
N ARG A 40 4.76 7.21 -0.90
CA ARG A 40 5.57 8.42 -1.14
C ARG A 40 5.91 9.18 0.13
N THR A 41 4.96 9.32 1.07
CA THR A 41 5.21 10.00 2.34
C THR A 41 6.10 9.18 3.27
N ASN A 42 5.93 7.86 3.33
CA ASN A 42 6.76 6.98 4.15
C ASN A 42 8.18 6.79 3.57
N MET A 43 8.36 6.90 2.26
CA MET A 43 9.67 6.88 1.60
C MET A 43 10.46 8.18 1.79
N LYS A 44 9.86 9.26 2.33
CA LYS A 44 10.60 10.47 2.73
C LYS A 44 11.39 10.31 4.02
N ASN A 45 11.08 9.29 4.83
CA ASN A 45 12.06 8.80 5.78
C ASN A 45 13.04 7.97 4.95
N PRO A 46 14.33 8.35 4.87
CA PRO A 46 15.34 7.40 4.43
C PRO A 46 15.08 6.15 5.27
N ILE A 47 15.09 4.97 4.63
CA ILE A 47 15.46 3.78 5.38
C ILE A 47 16.85 4.17 5.89
N GLU A 48 16.93 4.64 7.14
CA GLU A 48 18.20 4.82 7.83
C GLU A 48 18.82 3.44 7.70
N GLY A 49 19.73 3.33 6.74
CA GLY A 49 20.48 2.12 6.52
C GLY A 49 20.99 1.75 7.88
N GLU A 50 20.73 0.51 8.27
CA GLU A 50 21.38 -0.08 9.42
C GLU A 50 22.87 0.27 9.32
N HIS A 51 23.33 1.24 10.12
CA HIS A 51 24.74 1.46 10.38
C HIS A 51 25.22 0.30 11.25
N TYR A 52 25.22 -0.90 10.68
CA TYR A 52 26.11 -1.97 11.10
C TYR A 52 27.41 -1.84 10.31
N ASP A 53 27.98 -0.63 10.28
CA ASP A 53 29.38 -0.43 9.92
C ASP A 53 30.24 -0.92 11.10
N GLN A 54 30.41 -2.23 11.16
CA GLN A 54 31.73 -2.84 11.06
C GLN A 54 32.92 -2.06 11.68
N GLN A 55 32.89 -1.76 12.97
CA GLN A 55 34.12 -1.50 13.75
C GLN A 55 34.59 -2.79 14.44
N SER A 56 35.03 -3.74 13.61
CA SER A 56 36.05 -4.70 14.04
C SER A 56 37.42 -4.03 13.88
N SER A 57 37.79 -3.20 14.85
CA SER A 57 39.18 -2.74 14.98
C SER A 57 39.92 -3.73 15.87
N ARG A 58 40.46 -4.76 15.23
CA ARG A 58 41.64 -5.49 15.72
C ARG A 58 42.82 -4.51 15.75
N LYS A 59 43.27 -4.13 16.95
CA LYS A 59 44.67 -4.17 17.42
C LYS A 59 44.81 -3.50 18.77
#